data_AF-A0A8J2Q1N3-F1
#
_entry.id   AF-A0A8J2Q1N3-F1
#
_cell.length_a   1.000
_cell.length_b   1.000
_cell.length_c   1.000
_cell.angle_alpha   90.00
_cell.angle_beta   90.00
_cell.angle_gamma   90.00
#
_symmetry.space_group_name_H-M   'P 1'
#
loop_
_entity.id
_entity.type
_entity.pdbx_description
1 polymer ?
#
loop_
_entity_poly.entity_id
_entity_poly.type
_entity_poly.pdbx_seq_one_letter_code
_entity_poly.pdbx_strand_id
1 'polypeptide(L)'
;MRSIWHAEQPRRMTRLQCARAVSCDASFSGYVRAMDYQCVVVYTVINISPPRMTQTASITNGCVDWFRNKIKRAIAVYFHSLKLTPNNGIIHGNLACLYYKQGFIDLAIDTYRQAIELHPNFPDAYCNLANALKEKGLVQEAEECYNKALYLCPSHVDTLNNLGNVKREQGKIEEATRLYMRALQEFPHFAATHSNLASLLQQQGKFQEALYHYTQAINIQPKFADAYSNMGNTLREMQDTSGALRCFKKAIEINPLFADAHCNLASIYKDMGNICEAITSYNNALRIKSDFPDAYSNLAHCLQIICNWDCYQERMHKLVSIVEDQLLTSDKLCSVHPHHTILYPLSNLARKEIAARHAALYLEKVNMLTSTTFRHTKKRKGRLRIGYVSSDFGNHPTSHLMQSIPGLHNRSNVEIFCYALNVDDKTTFRNKIVSECEHFTDLSTIRCNIEAAAKINSDDINILINMNGYTKGARNEIFALKPAPIQALWLGYPGTSGAGYIDYIISDEISSPLSMSDNFTEKFAYMPYTYFVGDHKEMFPHLKKRYSVRKYEEKTMSENFAVINCGDAINLNEYFEYAPQAEQRPLGACLGRSSLCRGAQECLRTTVRSECRCNEATVSPHRHLENPG
;
A
#
# COMPACT_ATOMS: atom_id res chain seq x y z
N MET A 1 62.19 -3.56 -45.46
CA MET A 1 63.46 -3.92 -44.78
C MET A 1 63.20 -4.01 -43.26
N ARG A 2 64.22 -4.38 -42.47
CA ARG A 2 64.27 -4.35 -40.99
C ARG A 2 63.64 -3.06 -40.41
N SER A 3 63.05 -2.98 -39.22
CA SER A 3 62.78 -3.93 -38.10
C SER A 3 61.72 -3.25 -37.18
N ILE A 4 61.32 -3.64 -35.94
CA ILE A 4 61.83 -4.53 -34.87
C ILE A 4 60.61 -5.16 -34.15
N TRP A 5 60.75 -6.35 -33.55
CA TRP A 5 59.80 -6.88 -32.55
C TRP A 5 60.17 -6.39 -31.14
N HIS A 6 59.23 -5.80 -30.40
CA HIS A 6 59.29 -5.76 -28.93
C HIS A 6 57.91 -6.05 -28.34
N ALA A 7 57.86 -7.00 -27.42
CA ALA A 7 56.66 -7.34 -26.68
C ALA A 7 56.63 -6.57 -25.34
N GLU A 8 55.57 -5.81 -25.08
CA GLU A 8 55.18 -5.48 -23.71
C GLU A 8 54.13 -6.51 -23.22
N GLN A 9 54.29 -6.97 -21.99
CA GLN A 9 53.29 -7.82 -21.33
C GLN A 9 52.03 -7.01 -20.97
N PRO A 10 50.84 -7.63 -20.89
CA PRO A 10 49.58 -6.92 -20.69
C PRO A 10 49.52 -6.25 -19.31
N ARG A 11 49.62 -4.92 -19.29
CA ARG A 11 49.28 -4.13 -18.09
C ARG A 11 47.80 -4.32 -17.77
N ARG A 12 47.50 -4.54 -16.48
CA ARG A 12 46.19 -4.89 -15.92
C ARG A 12 45.02 -4.19 -16.62
N MET A 13 44.08 -4.96 -17.18
CA MET A 13 42.76 -4.44 -17.55
C MET A 13 42.02 -3.99 -16.29
N THR A 14 41.88 -2.68 -16.08
CA THR A 14 40.99 -2.13 -15.05
C THR A 14 39.54 -2.39 -15.44
N ARG A 15 38.81 -3.20 -14.65
CA ARG A 15 37.37 -3.45 -14.84
C ARG A 15 36.57 -2.14 -14.75
N LEU A 16 36.21 -1.57 -15.89
CA LEU A 16 35.17 -0.56 -16.01
C LEU A 16 33.81 -1.24 -16.23
N GLN A 17 33.33 -1.94 -15.20
CA GLN A 17 31.95 -2.44 -15.13
C GLN A 17 30.99 -1.26 -14.94
N CYS A 18 30.67 -0.55 -16.02
CA CYS A 18 29.49 0.30 -16.05
C CYS A 18 28.23 -0.59 -16.05
N ALA A 19 27.79 -0.97 -14.84
CA ALA A 19 26.54 -1.66 -14.60
C ALA A 19 25.37 -0.76 -15.04
N ARG A 20 25.01 -0.82 -16.33
CA ARG A 20 23.75 -0.30 -16.82
C ARG A 20 22.65 -1.25 -16.34
N ALA A 21 22.06 -0.91 -15.20
CA ALA A 21 20.70 -1.35 -14.89
C ALA A 21 19.83 -1.02 -16.11
N VAL A 22 19.36 -2.05 -16.80
CA VAL A 22 18.35 -1.90 -17.83
C VAL A 22 17.04 -2.00 -17.08
N SER A 23 16.40 -0.85 -16.83
CA SER A 23 14.97 -0.83 -16.57
C SER A 23 14.30 -1.46 -17.79
N CYS A 24 13.79 -2.67 -17.63
CA CYS A 24 13.15 -3.37 -18.73
C CYS A 24 11.83 -2.68 -19.05
N ASP A 25 11.82 -1.84 -20.11
CA ASP A 25 10.64 -1.57 -20.93
C ASP A 25 10.24 -2.86 -21.68
N ALA A 26 9.93 -3.90 -20.89
CA ALA A 26 9.38 -5.16 -21.33
C ALA A 26 7.90 -5.14 -21.01
N SER A 27 7.09 -4.76 -22.00
CA SER A 27 5.63 -4.85 -21.95
C SER A 27 5.16 -6.31 -22.08
N PHE A 28 5.67 -7.20 -21.21
CA PHE A 28 5.30 -8.61 -21.11
C PHE A 28 5.31 -9.06 -19.65
N SER A 29 4.17 -9.60 -19.21
CA SER A 29 3.93 -9.97 -17.81
C SER A 29 4.59 -11.31 -17.45
N GLY A 30 5.84 -11.24 -16.97
CA GLY A 30 6.51 -12.37 -16.31
C GLY A 30 6.03 -12.52 -14.86
N TYR A 31 5.67 -13.74 -14.45
CA TYR A 31 5.10 -14.01 -13.13
C TYR A 31 6.12 -13.85 -11.98
N VAL A 32 6.09 -12.68 -11.31
CA VAL A 32 6.71 -12.45 -9.99
C VAL A 32 5.62 -12.37 -8.90
N ARG A 33 5.94 -12.75 -7.66
CA ARG A 33 5.02 -12.85 -6.49
C ARG A 33 4.43 -11.50 -6.07
N ALA A 34 3.33 -11.54 -5.32
CA ALA A 34 2.51 -10.37 -5.00
C ALA A 34 3.12 -9.43 -3.93
N MET A 35 3.92 -8.46 -4.39
CA MET A 35 4.29 -7.22 -3.69
C MET A 35 4.90 -6.24 -4.71
N ASP A 36 4.64 -4.93 -4.58
CA ASP A 36 5.03 -3.89 -5.56
C ASP A 36 6.53 -3.51 -5.51
N TYR A 37 7.42 -4.51 -5.55
CA TYR A 37 8.86 -4.33 -5.49
C TYR A 37 9.52 -4.74 -6.81
N GLN A 38 9.78 -3.73 -7.66
CA GLN A 38 10.48 -3.93 -8.92
C GLN A 38 11.92 -4.40 -8.66
N CYS A 39 12.21 -5.61 -9.14
CA CYS A 39 13.44 -6.35 -8.88
C CYS A 39 14.48 -6.04 -9.96
N VAL A 40 15.62 -5.47 -9.57
CA VAL A 40 16.61 -4.95 -10.52
C VAL A 40 17.56 -6.07 -10.93
N VAL A 41 17.27 -6.68 -12.08
CA VAL A 41 18.16 -7.63 -12.76
C VAL A 41 19.28 -6.85 -13.46
N VAL A 42 20.53 -7.31 -13.32
CA VAL A 42 21.70 -6.66 -13.93
C VAL A 42 22.30 -7.56 -15.00
N TYR A 43 22.75 -6.99 -16.11
CA TYR A 43 23.30 -7.73 -17.23
C TYR A 43 24.76 -7.35 -17.44
N THR A 44 25.65 -8.35 -17.46
CA THR A 44 27.08 -8.15 -17.66
C THR A 44 27.32 -7.76 -19.13
N VAL A 45 27.45 -6.45 -19.40
CA VAL A 45 27.66 -5.94 -20.77
C VAL A 45 29.15 -5.95 -21.09
N ILE A 46 29.58 -6.95 -21.87
CA ILE A 46 30.94 -7.08 -22.38
C ILE A 46 31.20 -5.96 -23.40
N ASN A 47 31.91 -4.91 -22.96
CA ASN A 47 32.22 -3.75 -23.79
C ASN A 47 33.42 -4.02 -24.71
N ILE A 48 33.16 -4.11 -26.02
CA ILE A 48 34.18 -3.86 -27.05
C ILE A 48 34.04 -2.39 -27.49
N SER A 49 35.14 -1.63 -27.45
CA SER A 49 35.12 -0.22 -27.81
C SER A 49 34.86 -0.04 -29.32
N PRO A 50 33.83 0.73 -29.74
CA PRO A 50 33.59 0.99 -31.15
C PRO A 50 34.66 1.93 -31.73
N PRO A 51 34.93 1.87 -33.05
CA PRO A 51 35.75 2.87 -33.73
C PRO A 51 35.18 4.28 -33.51
N ARG A 52 36.05 5.27 -33.26
CA ARG A 52 35.63 6.67 -33.15
C ARG A 52 35.09 7.16 -34.49
N MET A 53 33.84 7.61 -34.52
CA MET A 53 33.31 8.47 -35.59
C MET A 53 32.50 9.63 -35.02
N THR A 54 32.48 10.73 -35.76
CA THR A 54 32.03 12.06 -35.34
C THR A 54 30.63 12.42 -35.83
N GLN A 55 30.09 13.50 -35.26
CA GLN A 55 28.86 14.22 -35.62
C GLN A 55 27.53 13.72 -35.01
N THR A 56 26.61 14.67 -34.91
CA THR A 56 25.39 14.69 -34.09
C THR A 56 24.13 14.75 -34.94
N ALA A 57 23.05 14.11 -34.51
CA ALA A 57 21.72 14.20 -35.14
C ALA A 57 20.61 14.36 -34.08
N SER A 58 19.50 14.98 -34.47
CA SER A 58 18.47 15.50 -33.55
C SER A 58 17.57 14.44 -32.91
N ILE A 59 16.89 14.84 -31.83
CA ILE A 59 16.12 13.98 -30.91
C ILE A 59 14.65 14.40 -30.88
N THR A 60 13.77 13.46 -31.27
CA THR A 60 12.43 13.24 -30.69
C THR A 60 12.05 11.79 -30.94
N ASN A 61 11.65 11.43 -32.16
CA ASN A 61 11.44 10.02 -32.56
C ASN A 61 12.76 9.31 -32.95
N GLY A 62 13.79 10.07 -33.32
CA GLY A 62 15.07 9.53 -33.80
C GLY A 62 15.73 8.52 -32.87
N CYS A 63 15.59 8.64 -31.55
CA CYS A 63 16.30 7.76 -30.60
C CYS A 63 15.92 6.29 -30.70
N VAL A 64 14.63 5.94 -30.82
CA VAL A 64 14.21 4.51 -30.83
C VAL A 64 14.70 3.83 -32.11
N ASP A 65 14.52 4.47 -33.27
CA ASP A 65 15.01 3.90 -34.53
C ASP A 65 16.53 3.99 -34.67
N TRP A 66 17.20 4.98 -34.08
CA TRP A 66 18.67 5.03 -33.97
C TRP A 66 19.21 3.88 -33.12
N PHE A 67 18.55 3.54 -32.00
CA PHE A 67 18.90 2.36 -31.20
C PHE A 67 18.64 1.06 -31.96
N ARG A 68 17.45 0.88 -32.57
CA ARG A 68 17.14 -0.30 -33.40
C ARG A 68 18.12 -0.47 -34.57
N ASN A 69 18.44 0.61 -35.27
CA ASN A 69 19.39 0.64 -36.39
C ASN A 69 20.82 0.37 -35.90
N LYS A 70 21.22 0.88 -34.71
CA LYS A 70 22.49 0.52 -34.08
C LYS A 70 22.57 -0.95 -33.66
N ILE A 71 21.52 -1.55 -33.10
CA ILE A 71 21.53 -2.98 -32.76
C ILE A 71 21.61 -3.83 -34.04
N LYS A 72 20.83 -3.50 -35.09
CA LYS A 72 20.95 -4.18 -36.40
C LYS A 72 22.36 -4.06 -36.99
N ARG A 73 23.00 -2.89 -36.92
CA ARG A 73 24.41 -2.70 -37.34
C ARG A 73 25.39 -3.49 -36.48
N ALA A 74 25.21 -3.54 -35.16
CA ALA A 74 26.07 -4.29 -34.25
C ALA A 74 25.98 -5.81 -34.48
N ILE A 75 24.77 -6.34 -34.72
CA ILE A 75 24.54 -7.73 -35.15
C ILE A 75 25.26 -8.00 -36.47
N ALA A 76 25.16 -7.11 -37.47
CA ALA A 76 25.86 -7.26 -38.75
C ALA A 76 27.40 -7.23 -38.59
N VAL A 77 27.93 -6.38 -37.71
CA VAL A 77 29.37 -6.35 -37.37
C VAL A 77 29.81 -7.66 -36.72
N TYR A 78 29.05 -8.18 -35.74
CA TYR A 78 29.39 -9.46 -35.11
C TYR A 78 29.27 -10.64 -36.08
N PHE A 79 28.28 -10.68 -36.98
CA PHE A 79 28.23 -11.68 -38.05
C PHE A 79 29.45 -11.59 -39.00
N HIS A 80 29.92 -10.38 -39.32
CA HIS A 80 31.14 -10.23 -40.11
C HIS A 80 32.39 -10.69 -39.32
N SER A 81 32.47 -10.39 -38.02
CA SER A 81 33.54 -10.88 -37.15
C SER A 81 33.53 -12.41 -37.00
N LEU A 82 32.36 -13.05 -36.92
CA LEU A 82 32.24 -14.52 -36.90
C LEU A 82 32.64 -15.17 -38.24
N LYS A 83 32.51 -14.50 -39.38
CA LYS A 83 33.07 -14.98 -40.66
C LYS A 83 34.61 -14.98 -40.68
N LEU A 84 35.24 -14.13 -39.87
CA LEU A 84 36.71 -14.03 -39.76
C LEU A 84 37.26 -14.90 -38.60
N THR A 85 36.52 -15.02 -37.51
CA THR A 85 36.88 -15.79 -36.31
C THR A 85 35.67 -16.56 -35.75
N PRO A 86 35.25 -17.66 -36.40
CA PRO A 86 34.02 -18.38 -36.04
C PRO A 86 34.07 -19.02 -34.64
N ASN A 87 35.25 -19.42 -34.18
CA ASN A 87 35.44 -20.14 -32.92
C ASN A 87 35.67 -19.19 -31.71
N ASN A 88 35.31 -17.92 -31.82
CA ASN A 88 35.54 -16.93 -30.76
C ASN A 88 34.31 -16.81 -29.83
N GLY A 89 34.34 -17.54 -28.71
CA GLY A 89 33.25 -17.56 -27.72
C GLY A 89 32.85 -16.17 -27.18
N ILE A 90 33.77 -15.20 -27.11
CA ILE A 90 33.46 -13.83 -26.67
C ILE A 90 32.54 -13.12 -27.67
N ILE A 91 32.75 -13.33 -28.98
CA ILE A 91 31.90 -12.72 -30.02
C ILE A 91 30.50 -13.33 -29.99
N HIS A 92 30.40 -14.66 -29.79
CA HIS A 92 29.11 -15.33 -29.59
C HIS A 92 28.38 -14.79 -28.34
N GLY A 93 29.07 -14.71 -27.20
CA GLY A 93 28.49 -14.14 -25.97
C GLY A 93 27.97 -12.71 -26.15
N ASN A 94 28.69 -11.88 -26.91
CA ASN A 94 28.27 -10.52 -27.24
C ASN A 94 27.07 -10.48 -28.20
N LEU A 95 27.00 -11.39 -29.16
CA LEU A 95 25.88 -11.51 -30.10
C LEU A 95 24.61 -12.01 -29.39
N ALA A 96 24.75 -12.99 -28.49
CA ALA A 96 23.69 -13.46 -27.60
C ALA A 96 23.12 -12.32 -26.73
N CYS A 97 23.97 -11.43 -26.21
CA CYS A 97 23.55 -10.23 -25.49
C CYS A 97 22.71 -9.26 -26.34
N LEU A 98 22.84 -9.27 -27.68
CA LEU A 98 22.01 -8.46 -28.58
C LEU A 98 20.68 -9.16 -28.91
N TYR A 99 20.68 -10.47 -29.14
CA TYR A 99 19.45 -11.24 -29.34
C TYR A 99 18.54 -11.19 -28.11
N TYR A 100 19.14 -11.34 -26.92
CA TYR A 100 18.44 -11.19 -25.64
C TYR A 100 17.76 -9.81 -25.53
N LYS A 101 18.48 -8.74 -25.84
CA LYS A 101 17.95 -7.36 -25.88
C LYS A 101 16.98 -7.06 -27.03
N GLN A 102 16.69 -8.03 -27.89
CA GLN A 102 15.65 -7.96 -28.91
C GLN A 102 14.44 -8.86 -28.59
N GLY A 103 14.45 -9.58 -27.46
CA GLY A 103 13.42 -10.57 -27.11
C GLY A 103 13.57 -11.91 -27.82
N PHE A 104 14.67 -12.15 -28.54
CA PHE A 104 14.96 -13.44 -29.18
C PHE A 104 15.62 -14.39 -28.16
N ILE A 105 14.88 -14.76 -27.12
CA ILE A 105 15.39 -15.45 -25.92
C ILE A 105 15.98 -16.83 -26.26
N ASP A 106 15.31 -17.63 -27.10
CA ASP A 106 15.83 -18.95 -27.53
C ASP A 106 17.15 -18.84 -28.28
N LEU A 107 17.21 -17.94 -29.27
CA LEU A 107 18.41 -17.68 -30.06
C LEU A 107 19.55 -17.12 -29.19
N ALA A 108 19.23 -16.36 -28.14
CA ALA A 108 20.21 -15.94 -27.15
C ALA A 108 20.74 -17.12 -26.33
N ILE A 109 19.86 -18.00 -25.81
CA ILE A 109 20.23 -19.21 -25.06
C ILE A 109 21.18 -20.09 -25.89
N ASP A 110 20.85 -20.39 -27.14
CA ASP A 110 21.68 -21.23 -28.00
C ASP A 110 23.02 -20.57 -28.34
N THR A 111 23.03 -19.25 -28.59
CA THR A 111 24.27 -18.51 -28.86
C THR A 111 25.15 -18.38 -27.60
N TYR A 112 24.56 -18.30 -26.38
CA TYR A 112 25.33 -18.40 -25.13
C TYR A 112 25.89 -19.81 -24.90
N ARG A 113 25.15 -20.87 -25.24
CA ARG A 113 25.65 -22.26 -25.16
C ARG A 113 26.87 -22.44 -26.07
N GLN A 114 26.81 -21.98 -27.32
CA GLN A 114 27.97 -21.93 -28.23
C GLN A 114 29.13 -21.09 -27.67
N ALA A 115 28.85 -19.94 -27.04
CA ALA A 115 29.87 -19.11 -26.39
C ALA A 115 30.63 -19.84 -25.26
N ILE A 116 29.92 -20.69 -24.52
CA ILE A 116 30.43 -21.49 -23.40
C ILE A 116 31.18 -22.74 -23.91
N GLU A 117 30.68 -23.42 -24.93
CA GLU A 117 31.38 -24.54 -25.59
C GLU A 117 32.76 -24.10 -26.14
N LEU A 118 32.79 -22.93 -26.78
CA LEU A 118 34.02 -22.34 -27.32
C LEU A 118 34.93 -21.73 -26.24
N HIS A 119 34.38 -21.39 -25.06
CA HIS A 119 35.16 -20.85 -23.95
C HIS A 119 34.57 -21.23 -22.57
N PRO A 120 34.89 -22.43 -22.03
CA PRO A 120 34.27 -22.93 -20.79
C PRO A 120 34.59 -22.16 -19.50
N ASN A 121 35.57 -21.25 -19.53
CA ASN A 121 35.98 -20.42 -18.38
C ASN A 121 35.43 -18.99 -18.49
N PHE A 122 34.13 -18.85 -18.78
CA PHE A 122 33.48 -17.57 -19.11
C PHE A 122 32.30 -17.23 -18.17
N PRO A 123 32.56 -16.68 -16.96
CA PRO A 123 31.53 -16.39 -15.96
C PRO A 123 30.39 -15.51 -16.48
N ASP A 124 30.72 -14.48 -17.24
CA ASP A 124 29.77 -13.50 -17.80
C ASP A 124 28.74 -14.18 -18.72
N ALA A 125 29.18 -15.16 -19.53
CA ALA A 125 28.32 -15.93 -20.42
C ALA A 125 27.41 -16.90 -19.65
N TYR A 126 27.91 -17.58 -18.62
CA TYR A 126 27.08 -18.38 -17.72
C TYR A 126 26.04 -17.52 -16.98
N CYS A 127 26.42 -16.33 -16.51
CA CYS A 127 25.51 -15.39 -15.85
C CYS A 127 24.41 -14.88 -16.80
N ASN A 128 24.77 -14.53 -18.04
CA ASN A 128 23.80 -14.02 -19.02
C ASN A 128 22.95 -15.15 -19.63
N LEU A 129 23.46 -16.38 -19.74
CA LEU A 129 22.66 -17.58 -20.03
C LEU A 129 21.63 -17.83 -18.92
N ALA A 130 22.05 -17.77 -17.65
CA ALA A 130 21.16 -17.92 -16.51
C ALA A 130 20.03 -16.88 -16.46
N ASN A 131 20.32 -15.63 -16.83
CA ASN A 131 19.30 -14.59 -17.02
C ASN A 131 18.25 -15.00 -18.07
N ALA A 132 18.68 -15.49 -19.24
CA ALA A 132 17.79 -15.90 -20.33
C ALA A 132 16.99 -17.18 -20.01
N LEU A 133 17.61 -18.16 -19.36
CA LEU A 133 16.94 -19.37 -18.86
C LEU A 133 15.87 -19.02 -17.80
N LYS A 134 16.17 -18.09 -16.90
CA LYS A 134 15.21 -17.58 -15.90
C LYS A 134 13.99 -16.94 -16.59
N GLU A 135 14.20 -16.10 -17.60
CA GLU A 135 13.11 -15.46 -18.36
C GLU A 135 12.24 -16.49 -19.10
N LYS A 136 12.84 -17.58 -19.58
CA LYS A 136 12.13 -18.75 -20.14
C LYS A 136 11.44 -19.63 -19.08
N GLY A 137 11.55 -19.30 -17.79
CA GLY A 137 10.98 -20.08 -16.68
C GLY A 137 11.82 -21.29 -16.24
N LEU A 138 12.99 -21.52 -16.84
CA LEU A 138 13.89 -22.64 -16.56
C LEU A 138 14.78 -22.32 -15.34
N VAL A 139 14.14 -22.08 -14.18
CA VAL A 139 14.76 -21.55 -12.96
C VAL A 139 15.85 -22.49 -12.40
N GLN A 140 15.72 -23.80 -12.56
CA GLN A 140 16.74 -24.76 -12.11
C GLN A 140 18.01 -24.70 -12.95
N GLU A 141 17.90 -24.77 -14.30
CA GLU A 141 19.05 -24.58 -15.20
C GLU A 141 19.72 -23.20 -15.00
N ALA A 142 18.92 -22.16 -14.70
CA ALA A 142 19.44 -20.84 -14.36
C ALA A 142 20.25 -20.85 -13.05
N GLU A 143 19.76 -21.50 -11.99
CA GLU A 143 20.49 -21.65 -10.71
C GLU A 143 21.80 -22.42 -10.90
N GLU A 144 21.81 -23.49 -11.69
CA GLU A 144 23.03 -24.23 -12.06
C GLU A 144 24.04 -23.34 -12.82
N CYS A 145 23.57 -22.56 -13.80
CA CYS A 145 24.43 -21.64 -14.55
C CYS A 145 25.00 -20.51 -13.67
N TYR A 146 24.21 -19.92 -12.76
CA TYR A 146 24.73 -18.96 -11.77
C TYR A 146 25.75 -19.61 -10.84
N ASN A 147 25.49 -20.81 -10.32
CA ASN A 147 26.44 -21.53 -9.47
C ASN A 147 27.75 -21.85 -10.22
N LYS A 148 27.68 -22.17 -11.52
CA LYS A 148 28.86 -22.37 -12.37
C LYS A 148 29.64 -21.07 -12.61
N ALA A 149 28.96 -19.93 -12.79
CA ALA A 149 29.61 -18.63 -12.87
C ALA A 149 30.34 -18.26 -11.56
N LEU A 150 29.74 -18.52 -10.39
CA LEU A 150 30.38 -18.29 -9.09
C LEU A 150 31.52 -19.27 -8.77
N TYR A 151 31.45 -20.51 -9.27
CA TYR A 151 32.55 -21.47 -9.19
C TYR A 151 33.78 -20.97 -9.98
N LEU A 152 33.56 -20.42 -11.17
CA LEU A 152 34.62 -19.85 -12.02
C LEU A 152 35.13 -18.49 -11.52
N CYS A 153 34.26 -17.69 -10.88
CA CYS A 153 34.57 -16.35 -10.41
C CYS A 153 33.80 -16.02 -9.11
N PRO A 154 34.34 -16.35 -7.92
CA PRO A 154 33.64 -16.18 -6.65
C PRO A 154 33.26 -14.73 -6.30
N SER A 155 33.90 -13.74 -6.92
CA SER A 155 33.62 -12.29 -6.76
C SER A 155 32.80 -11.72 -7.92
N HIS A 156 32.06 -12.54 -8.67
CA HIS A 156 31.21 -12.05 -9.76
C HIS A 156 29.91 -11.40 -9.26
N VAL A 157 29.97 -10.09 -9.01
CA VAL A 157 28.89 -9.32 -8.37
C VAL A 157 27.56 -9.35 -9.12
N ASP A 158 27.56 -9.33 -10.45
CA ASP A 158 26.34 -9.41 -11.26
C ASP A 158 25.61 -10.76 -11.02
N THR A 159 26.36 -11.86 -10.90
CA THR A 159 25.79 -13.17 -10.52
C THR A 159 25.34 -13.22 -9.07
N LEU A 160 26.10 -12.67 -8.12
CA LEU A 160 25.69 -12.62 -6.71
C LEU A 160 24.36 -11.86 -6.57
N ASN A 161 24.19 -10.74 -7.28
CA ASN A 161 22.93 -10.00 -7.34
C ASN A 161 21.79 -10.82 -7.96
N ASN A 162 22.02 -11.43 -9.14
CA ASN A 162 20.94 -12.09 -9.87
C ASN A 162 20.54 -13.45 -9.26
N LEU A 163 21.48 -14.20 -8.69
CA LEU A 163 21.18 -15.36 -7.87
C LEU A 163 20.42 -14.92 -6.62
N GLY A 164 20.80 -13.80 -5.98
CA GLY A 164 20.03 -13.21 -4.88
C GLY A 164 18.58 -12.89 -5.24
N ASN A 165 18.34 -12.32 -6.43
CA ASN A 165 16.99 -12.11 -6.98
C ASN A 165 16.22 -13.44 -7.09
N VAL A 166 16.82 -14.50 -7.65
CA VAL A 166 16.21 -15.83 -7.76
C VAL A 166 15.93 -16.46 -6.39
N LYS A 167 16.85 -16.34 -5.41
CA LYS A 167 16.61 -16.86 -4.06
C LYS A 167 15.46 -16.14 -3.35
N ARG A 168 15.30 -14.82 -3.52
CA ARG A 168 14.09 -14.09 -3.05
C ARG A 168 12.83 -14.63 -3.73
N GLU A 169 12.85 -14.83 -5.04
CA GLU A 169 11.71 -15.34 -5.82
C GLU A 169 11.35 -16.81 -5.50
N GLN A 170 12.29 -17.58 -4.96
CA GLN A 170 12.06 -18.90 -4.36
C GLN A 170 11.50 -18.82 -2.92
N GLY A 171 11.64 -17.69 -2.22
CA GLY A 171 11.29 -17.50 -0.81
C GLY A 171 12.45 -17.80 0.17
N LYS A 172 13.68 -17.96 -0.32
CA LYS A 172 14.89 -18.23 0.48
C LYS A 172 15.55 -16.91 0.92
N ILE A 173 14.86 -16.17 1.79
CA ILE A 173 15.16 -14.78 2.16
C ILE A 173 16.57 -14.61 2.76
N GLU A 174 17.02 -15.54 3.60
CA GLU A 174 18.34 -15.51 4.26
C GLU A 174 19.47 -15.85 3.29
N GLU A 175 19.19 -16.61 2.24
CA GLU A 175 20.14 -16.89 1.16
C GLU A 175 20.27 -15.67 0.24
N ALA A 176 19.15 -15.07 -0.15
CA ALA A 176 19.13 -13.82 -0.92
C ALA A 176 19.87 -12.68 -0.19
N THR A 177 19.59 -12.50 1.11
CA THR A 177 20.25 -11.47 1.95
C THR A 177 21.77 -11.66 1.98
N ARG A 178 22.26 -12.90 2.19
CA ARG A 178 23.70 -13.20 2.19
C ARG A 178 24.35 -12.96 0.83
N LEU A 179 23.66 -13.28 -0.27
CA LEU A 179 24.16 -13.05 -1.63
C LEU A 179 24.27 -11.55 -1.95
N TYR A 180 23.25 -10.75 -1.62
CA TYR A 180 23.32 -9.28 -1.77
C TYR A 180 24.42 -8.66 -0.90
N MET A 181 24.52 -9.05 0.38
CA MET A 181 25.57 -8.54 1.28
C MET A 181 26.97 -8.88 0.76
N ARG A 182 27.18 -10.08 0.21
CA ARG A 182 28.45 -10.47 -0.43
C ARG A 182 28.74 -9.65 -1.69
N ALA A 183 27.74 -9.39 -2.53
CA ALA A 183 27.92 -8.55 -3.71
C ALA A 183 28.32 -7.10 -3.32
N LEU A 184 27.78 -6.56 -2.21
CA LEU A 184 28.16 -5.26 -1.67
C LEU A 184 29.51 -5.26 -0.94
N GLN A 185 30.00 -6.40 -0.43
CA GLN A 185 31.37 -6.53 0.07
C GLN A 185 32.39 -6.47 -1.05
N GLU A 186 32.12 -7.16 -2.17
CA GLU A 186 32.98 -7.18 -3.37
C GLU A 186 32.92 -5.86 -4.15
N PHE A 187 31.74 -5.23 -4.23
CA PHE A 187 31.54 -3.92 -4.88
C PHE A 187 30.53 -3.04 -4.13
N PRO A 188 30.97 -2.21 -3.16
CA PRO A 188 30.07 -1.36 -2.36
C PRO A 188 29.28 -0.31 -3.17
N HIS A 189 29.73 0.03 -4.38
CA HIS A 189 29.09 1.05 -5.22
C HIS A 189 28.04 0.45 -6.18
N PHE A 190 27.35 -0.62 -5.78
CA PHE A 190 26.37 -1.31 -6.63
C PHE A 190 24.93 -0.85 -6.33
N ALA A 191 24.49 0.22 -6.99
CA ALA A 191 23.16 0.80 -6.77
C ALA A 191 22.01 -0.22 -6.90
N ALA A 192 22.07 -1.11 -7.91
CA ALA A 192 21.06 -2.15 -8.13
C ALA A 192 20.94 -3.11 -6.92
N THR A 193 22.06 -3.62 -6.40
CA THR A 193 22.04 -4.50 -5.23
C THR A 193 21.61 -3.78 -3.96
N HIS A 194 22.00 -2.51 -3.77
CA HIS A 194 21.45 -1.69 -2.69
C HIS A 194 19.91 -1.60 -2.78
N SER A 195 19.34 -1.35 -3.96
CA SER A 195 17.88 -1.33 -4.15
C SER A 195 17.22 -2.70 -3.93
N ASN A 196 17.85 -3.80 -4.39
CA ASN A 196 17.32 -5.15 -4.22
C ASN A 196 17.35 -5.62 -2.76
N LEU A 197 18.40 -5.27 -2.01
CA LEU A 197 18.52 -5.53 -0.58
C LEU A 197 17.54 -4.66 0.21
N ALA A 198 17.39 -3.38 -0.14
CA ALA A 198 16.40 -2.49 0.47
C ALA A 198 14.97 -3.02 0.32
N SER A 199 14.61 -3.49 -0.88
CA SER A 199 13.34 -4.20 -1.14
C SER A 199 13.17 -5.41 -0.22
N LEU A 200 14.20 -6.24 -0.04
CA LEU A 200 14.12 -7.43 0.81
C LEU A 200 13.96 -7.07 2.30
N LEU A 201 14.66 -6.03 2.75
CA LEU A 201 14.57 -5.51 4.12
C LEU A 201 13.19 -4.87 4.39
N GLN A 202 12.60 -4.21 3.39
CA GLN A 202 11.24 -3.69 3.44
C GLN A 202 10.20 -4.81 3.55
N GLN A 203 10.35 -5.91 2.80
CA GLN A 203 9.52 -7.12 2.97
C GLN A 203 9.64 -7.72 4.38
N GLN A 204 10.82 -7.62 5.01
CA GLN A 204 11.04 -7.99 6.41
C GLN A 204 10.55 -6.95 7.44
N GLY A 205 9.89 -5.86 7.02
CA GLY A 205 9.42 -4.78 7.91
C GLY A 205 10.55 -3.90 8.50
N LYS A 206 11.80 -4.09 8.06
CA LYS A 206 12.99 -3.36 8.53
C LYS A 206 13.14 -2.02 7.83
N PHE A 207 12.11 -1.19 7.91
CA PHE A 207 11.98 0.00 7.07
C PHE A 207 13.16 0.97 7.16
N GLN A 208 13.80 1.13 8.33
CA GLN A 208 14.99 1.99 8.48
C GLN A 208 16.23 1.42 7.76
N GLU A 209 16.46 0.10 7.82
CA GLU A 209 17.54 -0.54 7.05
C GLU A 209 17.28 -0.41 5.54
N ALA A 210 16.02 -0.56 5.12
CA ALA A 210 15.59 -0.35 3.73
C ALA A 210 15.85 1.09 3.26
N LEU A 211 15.41 2.12 4.02
CA LEU A 211 15.65 3.53 3.69
C LEU A 211 17.14 3.85 3.58
N TYR A 212 17.99 3.30 4.45
CA TYR A 212 19.44 3.45 4.33
C TYR A 212 19.95 2.89 3.00
N HIS A 213 19.59 1.66 2.64
CA HIS A 213 20.05 1.05 1.40
C HIS A 213 19.48 1.73 0.13
N TYR A 214 18.22 2.16 0.10
CA TYR A 214 17.70 3.00 -0.99
C TYR A 214 18.44 4.34 -1.10
N THR A 215 18.76 4.97 0.03
CA THR A 215 19.54 6.22 0.05
C THR A 215 20.93 6.01 -0.56
N GLN A 216 21.61 4.90 -0.26
CA GLN A 216 22.88 4.57 -0.93
C GLN A 216 22.70 4.33 -2.44
N ALA A 217 21.66 3.60 -2.87
CA ALA A 217 21.38 3.39 -4.29
C ALA A 217 21.18 4.73 -5.04
N ILE A 218 20.48 5.67 -4.44
CA ILE A 218 20.22 7.01 -4.98
C ILE A 218 21.49 7.89 -4.96
N ASN A 219 22.32 7.81 -3.91
CA ASN A 219 23.60 8.52 -3.86
C ASN A 219 24.57 8.04 -4.95
N ILE A 220 24.63 6.72 -5.18
CA ILE A 220 25.45 6.11 -6.24
C ILE A 220 24.89 6.44 -7.64
N GLN A 221 23.57 6.41 -7.81
CA GLN A 221 22.89 6.68 -9.08
C GLN A 221 21.71 7.66 -8.91
N PRO A 222 21.95 9.00 -8.93
CA PRO A 222 20.90 10.00 -8.73
C PRO A 222 19.80 10.07 -9.80
N LYS A 223 19.87 9.23 -10.83
CA LYS A 223 18.87 9.04 -11.89
C LYS A 223 18.26 7.62 -11.89
N PHE A 224 18.10 7.03 -10.71
CA PHE A 224 17.53 5.70 -10.54
C PHE A 224 16.05 5.80 -10.12
N ALA A 225 15.15 5.87 -11.12
CA ALA A 225 13.73 6.12 -10.87
C ALA A 225 13.08 5.03 -10.00
N ASP A 226 13.45 3.77 -10.22
CA ASP A 226 12.96 2.58 -9.51
C ASP A 226 13.27 2.68 -8.01
N ALA A 227 14.50 3.07 -7.65
CA ALA A 227 14.91 3.24 -6.26
C ALA A 227 14.15 4.40 -5.57
N TYR A 228 13.87 5.51 -6.28
CA TYR A 228 12.99 6.56 -5.75
C TYR A 228 11.55 6.07 -5.55
N SER A 229 10.99 5.31 -6.50
CA SER A 229 9.62 4.78 -6.39
C SER A 229 9.50 3.79 -5.22
N ASN A 230 10.41 2.83 -5.13
CA ASN A 230 10.45 1.84 -4.06
C ASN A 230 10.65 2.48 -2.68
N MET A 231 11.56 3.47 -2.57
CA MET A 231 11.73 4.26 -1.33
C MET A 231 10.47 5.07 -0.98
N GLY A 232 9.73 5.57 -1.98
CA GLY A 232 8.44 6.20 -1.80
C GLY A 232 7.39 5.25 -1.21
N ASN A 233 7.38 3.99 -1.64
CA ASN A 233 6.55 2.94 -1.04
C ASN A 233 6.93 2.69 0.43
N THR A 234 8.24 2.64 0.76
CA THR A 234 8.70 2.48 2.16
C THR A 234 8.26 3.63 3.05
N LEU A 235 8.36 4.87 2.55
CA LEU A 235 7.94 6.07 3.29
C LEU A 235 6.41 6.08 3.49
N ARG A 236 5.63 5.62 2.51
CA ARG A 236 4.17 5.42 2.64
C ARG A 236 3.83 4.40 3.73
N GLU A 237 4.52 3.26 3.78
CA GLU A 237 4.33 2.25 4.84
C GLU A 237 4.73 2.78 6.22
N MET A 238 5.75 3.65 6.30
CA MET A 238 6.14 4.37 7.51
C MET A 238 5.23 5.57 7.86
N GLN A 239 4.18 5.83 7.09
CA GLN A 239 3.25 6.97 7.20
C GLN A 239 3.89 8.37 6.94
N ASP A 240 5.10 8.45 6.39
CA ASP A 240 5.65 9.69 5.83
C ASP A 240 5.13 9.93 4.40
N THR A 241 3.87 10.36 4.34
CA THR A 241 3.20 10.80 3.10
C THR A 241 3.98 11.93 2.39
N SER A 242 4.71 12.77 3.15
CA SER A 242 5.44 13.92 2.61
C SER A 242 6.72 13.51 1.86
N GLY A 243 7.50 12.59 2.45
CA GLY A 243 8.66 11.97 1.83
C GLY A 243 8.25 11.09 0.66
N ALA A 244 7.18 10.29 0.81
CA ALA A 244 6.62 9.47 -0.28
C ALA A 244 6.25 10.33 -1.50
N LEU A 245 5.47 11.41 -1.30
CA LEU A 245 5.09 12.37 -2.34
C LEU A 245 6.29 12.95 -3.08
N ARG A 246 7.35 13.33 -2.36
CA ARG A 246 8.61 13.84 -2.95
C ARG A 246 9.32 12.77 -3.78
N CYS A 247 9.34 11.53 -3.32
CA CYS A 247 10.03 10.43 -3.99
C CYS A 247 9.32 10.01 -5.29
N PHE A 248 8.00 9.84 -5.29
CA PHE A 248 7.26 9.53 -6.53
C PHE A 248 7.36 10.67 -7.56
N LYS A 249 7.29 11.94 -7.12
CA LYS A 249 7.53 13.09 -8.01
C LYS A 249 8.93 13.05 -8.63
N LYS A 250 9.96 12.65 -7.88
CA LYS A 250 11.33 12.53 -8.41
C LYS A 250 11.50 11.33 -9.35
N ALA A 251 10.84 10.21 -9.07
CA ALA A 251 10.81 9.07 -9.99
C ALA A 251 10.19 9.44 -11.36
N ILE A 252 9.10 10.23 -11.35
CA ILE A 252 8.43 10.73 -12.57
C ILE A 252 9.26 11.81 -13.28
N GLU A 253 9.97 12.67 -12.54
CA GLU A 253 10.91 13.65 -13.12
C GLU A 253 12.06 12.96 -13.88
N ILE A 254 12.54 11.82 -13.35
CA ILE A 254 13.62 11.02 -13.96
C ILE A 254 13.08 10.16 -15.13
N ASN A 255 11.91 9.54 -14.96
CA ASN A 255 11.22 8.77 -16.00
C ASN A 255 9.73 9.18 -16.09
N PRO A 256 9.38 10.11 -17.00
CA PRO A 256 7.99 10.54 -17.20
C PRO A 256 7.02 9.43 -17.65
N LEU A 257 7.55 8.33 -18.19
CA LEU A 257 6.80 7.15 -18.64
C LEU A 257 6.68 6.05 -17.57
N PHE A 258 7.00 6.35 -16.31
CA PHE A 258 6.90 5.38 -15.22
C PHE A 258 5.47 5.23 -14.70
N ALA A 259 4.67 4.38 -15.35
CA ALA A 259 3.24 4.19 -15.03
C ALA A 259 2.99 3.88 -13.54
N ASP A 260 3.79 3.00 -12.93
CA ASP A 260 3.60 2.60 -11.53
C ASP A 260 3.91 3.74 -10.55
N ALA A 261 4.85 4.65 -10.89
CA ALA A 261 5.09 5.86 -10.10
C ALA A 261 3.95 6.88 -10.21
N HIS A 262 3.32 7.04 -11.38
CA HIS A 262 2.08 7.83 -11.53
C HIS A 262 0.93 7.22 -10.72
N CYS A 263 0.78 5.90 -10.72
CA CYS A 263 -0.23 5.18 -9.94
C CYS A 263 -0.02 5.35 -8.43
N ASN A 264 1.22 5.19 -7.94
CA ASN A 264 1.54 5.39 -6.52
C ASN A 264 1.42 6.86 -6.08
N LEU A 265 1.78 7.82 -6.94
CA LEU A 265 1.51 9.25 -6.72
C LEU A 265 0.01 9.54 -6.61
N ALA A 266 -0.80 8.92 -7.47
CA ALA A 266 -2.25 9.07 -7.45
C ALA A 266 -2.87 8.55 -6.13
N SER A 267 -2.40 7.39 -5.65
CA SER A 267 -2.82 6.83 -4.36
C SER A 267 -2.45 7.76 -3.19
N ILE A 268 -1.25 8.35 -3.20
CA ILE A 268 -0.85 9.35 -2.21
C ILE A 268 -1.75 10.60 -2.25
N TYR A 269 -2.11 11.11 -3.43
CA TYR A 269 -3.06 12.23 -3.54
C TYR A 269 -4.45 11.87 -3.01
N LYS A 270 -4.96 10.67 -3.34
CA LYS A 270 -6.23 10.14 -2.82
C LYS A 270 -6.22 10.05 -1.28
N ASP A 271 -5.14 9.53 -0.69
CA ASP A 271 -4.99 9.39 0.77
C ASP A 271 -4.88 10.73 1.51
N MET A 272 -4.53 11.82 0.81
CA MET A 272 -4.55 13.20 1.31
C MET A 272 -5.88 13.93 1.03
N GLY A 273 -6.84 13.31 0.33
CA GLY A 273 -8.10 13.95 -0.07
C GLY A 273 -8.05 14.76 -1.37
N ASN A 274 -6.90 14.81 -2.06
CA ASN A 274 -6.70 15.53 -3.32
C ASN A 274 -7.19 14.70 -4.51
N ILE A 275 -8.51 14.46 -4.59
CA ILE A 275 -9.11 13.48 -5.51
C ILE A 275 -8.93 13.90 -6.99
N CYS A 276 -8.92 15.19 -7.30
CA CYS A 276 -8.72 15.70 -8.67
C CYS A 276 -7.31 15.39 -9.20
N GLU A 277 -6.28 15.62 -8.39
CA GLU A 277 -4.88 15.30 -8.67
C GLU A 277 -4.67 13.79 -8.75
N ALA A 278 -5.37 13.01 -7.92
CA ALA A 278 -5.40 11.55 -8.02
C ALA A 278 -5.97 11.08 -9.37
N ILE A 279 -7.13 11.60 -9.78
CA ILE A 279 -7.77 11.30 -11.08
C ILE A 279 -6.82 11.64 -12.24
N THR A 280 -6.17 12.80 -12.21
CA THR A 280 -5.20 13.19 -13.25
C THR A 280 -3.99 12.25 -13.29
N SER A 281 -3.51 11.81 -12.12
CA SER A 281 -2.35 10.93 -11.99
C SER A 281 -2.67 9.48 -12.43
N TYR A 282 -3.85 8.94 -12.09
CA TYR A 282 -4.30 7.64 -12.61
C TYR A 282 -4.54 7.68 -14.13
N ASN A 283 -5.10 8.76 -14.66
CA ASN A 283 -5.26 8.95 -16.12
C ASN A 283 -3.89 9.01 -16.83
N ASN A 284 -2.85 9.59 -16.22
CA ASN A 284 -1.49 9.51 -16.75
C ASN A 284 -0.95 8.08 -16.76
N ALA A 285 -1.11 7.33 -15.66
CA ALA A 285 -0.71 5.92 -15.58
C ALA A 285 -1.39 5.07 -16.67
N LEU A 286 -2.71 5.22 -16.84
CA LEU A 286 -3.50 4.49 -17.84
C LEU A 286 -3.22 4.90 -19.28
N ARG A 287 -2.80 6.15 -19.53
CA ARG A 287 -2.34 6.61 -20.85
C ARG A 287 -0.99 6.01 -21.24
N ILE A 288 -0.13 5.73 -20.26
CA ILE A 288 1.18 5.08 -20.46
C ILE A 288 0.99 3.56 -20.61
N LYS A 289 0.16 2.95 -19.75
CA LYS A 289 -0.09 1.52 -19.65
C LYS A 289 -1.60 1.29 -19.58
N SER A 290 -2.22 1.05 -20.75
CA SER A 290 -3.68 0.92 -20.89
C SER A 290 -4.27 -0.32 -20.20
N ASP A 291 -3.47 -1.37 -20.09
CA ASP A 291 -3.74 -2.54 -19.27
C ASP A 291 -3.08 -2.35 -17.89
N PHE A 292 -3.79 -1.68 -16.99
CA PHE A 292 -3.34 -1.46 -15.61
C PHE A 292 -4.54 -1.54 -14.65
N PRO A 293 -4.93 -2.76 -14.22
CA PRO A 293 -6.04 -3.00 -13.31
C PRO A 293 -6.07 -2.09 -12.08
N ASP A 294 -4.95 -1.90 -11.38
CA ASP A 294 -4.86 -1.18 -10.11
C ASP A 294 -5.10 0.32 -10.26
N ALA A 295 -4.59 0.90 -11.35
CA ALA A 295 -4.87 2.28 -11.72
C ALA A 295 -6.33 2.46 -12.17
N TYR A 296 -6.90 1.48 -12.89
CA TYR A 296 -8.29 1.52 -13.34
C TYR A 296 -9.29 1.39 -12.18
N SER A 297 -9.10 0.42 -11.29
CA SER A 297 -9.94 0.18 -10.11
C SER A 297 -9.90 1.36 -9.12
N ASN A 298 -8.73 1.95 -8.88
CA ASN A 298 -8.65 3.14 -8.02
C ASN A 298 -9.17 4.42 -8.69
N LEU A 299 -9.03 4.58 -10.02
CA LEU A 299 -9.70 5.66 -10.76
C LEU A 299 -11.22 5.54 -10.67
N ALA A 300 -11.76 4.33 -10.82
CA ALA A 300 -13.20 4.06 -10.69
C ALA A 300 -13.73 4.32 -9.26
N HIS A 301 -12.90 4.18 -8.23
CA HIS A 301 -13.23 4.65 -6.87
C HIS A 301 -13.19 6.19 -6.80
N CYS A 302 -12.11 6.84 -7.26
CA CYS A 302 -11.98 8.30 -7.20
C CYS A 302 -13.12 9.05 -7.92
N LEU A 303 -13.59 8.51 -9.05
CA LEU A 303 -14.70 9.09 -9.80
C LEU A 303 -16.05 8.94 -9.06
N GLN A 304 -16.26 7.86 -8.31
CA GLN A 304 -17.42 7.75 -7.41
C GLN A 304 -17.37 8.75 -6.25
N ILE A 305 -16.19 9.02 -5.69
CA ILE A 305 -16.02 10.01 -4.59
C ILE A 305 -16.46 11.41 -5.04
N ILE A 306 -16.22 11.78 -6.31
CA ILE A 306 -16.67 13.07 -6.87
C ILE A 306 -18.04 13.00 -7.58
N CYS A 307 -18.80 11.92 -7.39
CA CYS A 307 -20.09 11.67 -8.05
C CYS A 307 -20.07 11.77 -9.59
N ASN A 308 -18.94 11.46 -10.23
CA ASN A 308 -18.85 11.34 -11.68
C ASN A 308 -19.43 9.99 -12.13
N TRP A 309 -20.66 10.02 -12.63
CA TRP A 309 -21.41 8.85 -13.08
C TRP A 309 -21.37 8.65 -14.61
N ASP A 310 -20.56 9.44 -15.32
CA ASP A 310 -20.34 9.28 -16.77
C ASP A 310 -19.85 7.85 -17.06
N CYS A 311 -20.41 7.21 -18.09
CA CYS A 311 -20.10 5.84 -18.50
C CYS A 311 -20.15 4.80 -17.35
N TYR A 312 -20.91 5.04 -16.27
CA TYR A 312 -20.87 4.20 -15.05
C TYR A 312 -21.08 2.71 -15.33
N GLN A 313 -22.06 2.33 -16.17
CA GLN A 313 -22.35 0.93 -16.47
C GLN A 313 -21.20 0.25 -17.22
N GLU A 314 -20.65 0.91 -18.25
CA GLU A 314 -19.46 0.44 -18.99
C GLU A 314 -18.24 0.31 -18.06
N ARG A 315 -18.07 1.29 -17.17
CA ARG A 315 -17.01 1.34 -16.17
C ARG A 315 -17.08 0.16 -15.21
N MET A 316 -18.28 -0.16 -14.72
CA MET A 316 -18.54 -1.27 -13.82
C MET A 316 -18.42 -2.63 -14.52
N HIS A 317 -18.97 -2.81 -15.72
CA HIS A 317 -18.79 -4.05 -16.49
C HIS A 317 -17.31 -4.35 -16.74
N LYS A 318 -16.51 -3.34 -17.12
CA LYS A 318 -15.05 -3.52 -17.27
C LYS A 318 -14.37 -3.83 -15.94
N LEU A 319 -14.77 -3.22 -14.83
CA LEU A 319 -14.19 -3.50 -13.51
C LEU A 319 -14.51 -4.93 -13.04
N VAL A 320 -15.75 -5.40 -13.22
CA VAL A 320 -16.15 -6.79 -12.92
C VAL A 320 -15.36 -7.77 -13.79
N SER A 321 -15.29 -7.54 -15.10
CA SER A 321 -14.52 -8.40 -16.02
C SER A 321 -13.02 -8.47 -15.68
N ILE A 322 -12.40 -7.37 -15.26
CA ILE A 322 -11.01 -7.35 -14.77
C ILE A 322 -10.86 -8.21 -13.51
N VAL A 323 -11.80 -8.10 -12.56
CA VAL A 323 -11.77 -8.88 -11.31
C VAL A 323 -12.00 -10.37 -11.58
N GLU A 324 -12.94 -10.73 -12.44
CA GLU A 324 -13.22 -12.12 -12.82
C GLU A 324 -12.03 -12.77 -13.54
N ASP A 325 -11.37 -12.06 -14.46
CA ASP A 325 -10.12 -12.53 -15.08
C ASP A 325 -8.99 -12.70 -14.05
N GLN A 326 -8.78 -11.72 -13.16
CA GLN A 326 -7.79 -11.82 -12.09
C GLN A 326 -8.05 -12.97 -11.11
N LEU A 327 -9.32 -13.33 -10.88
CA LEU A 327 -9.72 -14.45 -10.06
C LEU A 327 -9.47 -15.80 -10.75
N LEU A 328 -9.69 -15.89 -12.07
CA LEU A 328 -9.54 -17.11 -12.86
C LEU A 328 -8.09 -17.41 -13.30
N THR A 329 -7.29 -16.39 -13.59
CA THR A 329 -5.97 -16.55 -14.25
C THR A 329 -4.79 -16.54 -13.28
N SER A 330 -4.99 -16.13 -12.03
CA SER A 330 -3.90 -15.84 -11.10
C SER A 330 -4.30 -16.10 -9.65
N ASP A 331 -3.38 -16.58 -8.81
CA ASP A 331 -3.54 -16.65 -7.34
C ASP A 331 -3.22 -15.31 -6.64
N LYS A 332 -2.90 -14.27 -7.41
CA LYS A 332 -2.50 -12.95 -6.91
C LYS A 332 -3.68 -12.18 -6.32
N LEU A 333 -3.34 -11.16 -5.52
CA LEU A 333 -4.28 -10.13 -5.08
C LEU A 333 -4.99 -9.49 -6.29
N CYS A 334 -6.29 -9.31 -6.18
CA CYS A 334 -7.07 -8.55 -7.16
C CYS A 334 -6.84 -7.05 -6.97
N SER A 335 -6.97 -6.28 -8.04
CA SER A 335 -6.85 -4.81 -8.05
C SER A 335 -7.93 -4.07 -7.23
N VAL A 336 -8.94 -4.81 -6.78
CA VAL A 336 -10.00 -4.35 -5.87
C VAL A 336 -9.68 -4.83 -4.45
N HIS A 337 -9.34 -3.88 -3.58
CA HIS A 337 -9.20 -4.11 -2.14
C HIS A 337 -10.54 -4.54 -1.50
N PRO A 338 -10.59 -5.43 -0.49
CA PRO A 338 -11.84 -6.02 0.00
C PRO A 338 -12.89 -5.00 0.43
N HIS A 339 -12.47 -3.93 1.12
CA HIS A 339 -13.36 -2.83 1.54
C HIS A 339 -14.05 -2.10 0.38
N HIS A 340 -13.47 -2.08 -0.82
CA HIS A 340 -14.12 -1.47 -2.00
C HIS A 340 -15.13 -2.42 -2.66
N THR A 341 -15.11 -3.72 -2.36
CA THR A 341 -15.99 -4.71 -3.04
C THR A 341 -17.49 -4.50 -2.77
N ILE A 342 -17.84 -3.78 -1.70
CA ILE A 342 -19.22 -3.38 -1.38
C ILE A 342 -19.76 -2.28 -2.31
N LEU A 343 -18.87 -1.54 -3.00
CA LEU A 343 -19.21 -0.46 -3.92
C LEU A 343 -19.46 -0.96 -5.36
N TYR A 344 -19.10 -2.20 -5.66
CA TYR A 344 -19.11 -2.75 -7.02
C TYR A 344 -20.12 -3.89 -7.17
N PRO A 345 -20.73 -4.08 -8.35
CA PRO A 345 -21.71 -5.15 -8.62
C PRO A 345 -21.07 -6.54 -8.79
N LEU A 346 -20.16 -6.90 -7.88
CA LEU A 346 -19.51 -8.20 -7.80
C LEU A 346 -20.45 -9.28 -7.22
N SER A 347 -20.18 -10.55 -7.53
CA SER A 347 -20.82 -11.68 -6.84
C SER A 347 -20.30 -11.84 -5.42
N ASN A 348 -21.10 -12.41 -4.51
CA ASN A 348 -20.66 -12.64 -3.13
C ASN A 348 -19.48 -13.62 -3.04
N LEU A 349 -19.40 -14.59 -3.96
CA LEU A 349 -18.25 -15.48 -4.10
C LEU A 349 -16.97 -14.69 -4.43
N ALA A 350 -17.03 -13.75 -5.37
CA ALA A 350 -15.90 -12.86 -5.68
C ALA A 350 -15.52 -11.99 -4.47
N ARG A 351 -16.49 -11.44 -3.71
CA ARG A 351 -16.18 -10.69 -2.46
C ARG A 351 -15.44 -11.56 -1.43
N LYS A 352 -15.89 -12.81 -1.23
CA LYS A 352 -15.26 -13.78 -0.32
C LYS A 352 -13.85 -14.15 -0.74
N GLU A 353 -13.63 -14.43 -2.03
CA GLU A 353 -12.33 -14.82 -2.56
C GLU A 353 -11.32 -13.67 -2.55
N ILE A 354 -11.74 -12.45 -2.90
CA ILE A 354 -10.91 -11.23 -2.78
C ILE A 354 -10.45 -11.06 -1.33
N ALA A 355 -11.33 -11.25 -0.34
CA ALA A 355 -10.98 -11.21 1.07
C ALA A 355 -10.02 -12.36 1.46
N ALA A 356 -10.27 -13.59 0.99
CA ALA A 356 -9.43 -14.74 1.29
C ALA A 356 -7.98 -14.58 0.80
N ARG A 357 -7.78 -14.01 -0.39
CA ARG A 357 -6.44 -13.71 -0.93
C ARG A 357 -5.70 -12.65 -0.12
N HIS A 358 -6.40 -11.63 0.37
CA HIS A 358 -5.79 -10.64 1.27
C HIS A 358 -5.48 -11.22 2.66
N ALA A 359 -6.30 -12.16 3.17
CA ALA A 359 -5.98 -12.89 4.39
C ALA A 359 -4.75 -13.81 4.22
N ALA A 360 -4.64 -14.49 3.07
CA ALA A 360 -3.49 -15.33 2.73
C ALA A 360 -2.19 -14.52 2.68
N LEU A 361 -2.20 -13.30 2.14
CA LEU A 361 -1.06 -12.38 2.18
C LEU A 361 -0.59 -12.07 3.60
N TYR A 362 -1.51 -11.78 4.54
CA TYR A 362 -1.15 -11.53 5.93
C TYR A 362 -0.53 -12.76 6.61
N LEU A 363 -0.99 -13.95 6.25
CA LEU A 363 -0.41 -15.21 6.72
C LEU A 363 0.99 -15.47 6.10
N GLU A 364 1.19 -15.18 4.81
CA GLU A 364 2.51 -15.27 4.16
C GLU A 364 3.51 -14.29 4.80
N LYS A 365 3.12 -13.03 5.02
CA LYS A 365 3.93 -12.03 5.76
C LYS A 365 4.35 -12.54 7.14
N VAL A 366 3.43 -13.10 7.92
CA VAL A 366 3.72 -13.64 9.26
C VAL A 366 4.70 -14.81 9.18
N ASN A 367 4.45 -15.76 8.28
CA ASN A 367 5.29 -16.95 8.11
C ASN A 367 6.71 -16.61 7.60
N MET A 368 6.87 -15.55 6.80
CA MET A 368 8.19 -15.04 6.38
C MET A 368 8.98 -14.37 7.52
N LEU A 369 8.30 -13.91 8.58
CA LEU A 369 8.94 -13.22 9.71
C LEU A 369 9.18 -14.15 10.91
N THR A 370 8.34 -15.16 11.14
CA THR A 370 8.49 -16.06 12.29
C THR A 370 7.73 -17.39 12.14
N SER A 371 8.21 -18.40 12.86
CA SER A 371 7.48 -19.65 13.16
C SER A 371 6.85 -19.65 14.57
N THR A 372 6.74 -18.49 15.23
CA THR A 372 6.19 -18.38 16.59
C THR A 372 4.73 -18.86 16.63
N THR A 373 4.48 -19.91 17.40
CA THR A 373 3.12 -20.36 17.74
C THR A 373 2.82 -20.00 19.19
N PHE A 374 1.82 -19.16 19.42
CA PHE A 374 1.40 -18.82 20.77
C PHE A 374 0.72 -20.00 21.47
N ARG A 375 0.80 -20.02 22.81
CA ARG A 375 0.12 -21.03 23.65
C ARG A 375 -1.10 -20.40 24.29
N HIS A 376 -2.17 -21.18 24.45
CA HIS A 376 -3.43 -20.72 25.04
C HIS A 376 -3.79 -21.53 26.29
N THR A 377 -4.28 -20.85 27.32
CA THR A 377 -4.66 -21.48 28.58
C THR A 377 -5.98 -22.25 28.44
N LYS A 378 -5.91 -23.57 28.24
CA LYS A 378 -7.08 -24.46 28.05
C LYS A 378 -8.09 -24.50 29.21
N LYS A 379 -7.79 -23.89 30.36
CA LYS A 379 -8.72 -23.76 31.50
C LYS A 379 -8.82 -22.30 31.92
N ARG A 380 -9.97 -21.67 31.65
CA ARG A 380 -10.29 -20.31 32.13
C ARG A 380 -10.07 -20.22 33.64
N LYS A 381 -9.32 -19.22 34.09
CA LYS A 381 -9.14 -18.86 35.50
C LYS A 381 -9.78 -17.51 35.77
N GLY A 382 -10.84 -17.46 36.57
CA GLY A 382 -11.50 -16.21 36.95
C GLY A 382 -12.42 -15.63 35.85
N ARG A 383 -12.28 -14.33 35.58
CA ARG A 383 -13.12 -13.56 34.64
C ARG A 383 -12.85 -13.97 33.19
N LEU A 384 -13.80 -13.72 32.30
CA LEU A 384 -13.61 -13.90 30.85
C LEU A 384 -12.84 -12.69 30.30
N ARG A 385 -11.67 -12.89 29.71
CA ARG A 385 -10.85 -11.80 29.15
C ARG A 385 -11.23 -11.51 27.70
N ILE A 386 -11.73 -10.30 27.45
CA ILE A 386 -12.08 -9.82 26.10
C ILE A 386 -11.16 -8.66 25.72
N GLY A 387 -10.49 -8.79 24.58
CA GLY A 387 -9.64 -7.75 24.00
C GLY A 387 -10.27 -7.13 22.76
N TYR A 388 -10.53 -5.83 22.77
CA TYR A 388 -10.98 -5.07 21.60
C TYR A 388 -9.78 -4.42 20.90
N VAL A 389 -9.55 -4.76 19.63
CA VAL A 389 -8.43 -4.21 18.83
C VAL A 389 -8.98 -3.28 17.75
N SER A 390 -8.54 -2.01 17.76
CA SER A 390 -8.99 -1.02 16.77
C SER A 390 -7.99 0.11 16.53
N SER A 391 -7.86 0.56 15.29
CA SER A 391 -7.27 1.86 14.92
C SER A 391 -8.18 3.07 15.19
N ASP A 392 -9.37 2.85 15.75
CA ASP A 392 -10.47 3.81 15.65
C ASP A 392 -10.90 4.36 17.02
N PHE A 393 -10.12 4.12 18.08
CA PHE A 393 -10.34 4.66 19.41
C PHE A 393 -9.93 6.14 19.44
N GLY A 394 -10.91 7.02 19.23
CA GLY A 394 -10.73 8.43 18.89
C GLY A 394 -11.96 8.99 18.17
N ASN A 395 -11.86 10.13 17.48
CA ASN A 395 -12.95 10.70 16.70
C ASN A 395 -13.15 9.97 15.36
N HIS A 396 -13.70 8.76 15.43
CA HIS A 396 -14.05 7.90 14.30
C HIS A 396 -15.44 7.28 14.51
N PRO A 397 -16.23 7.02 13.45
CA PRO A 397 -17.55 6.39 13.57
C PRO A 397 -17.58 5.15 14.47
N THR A 398 -16.57 4.27 14.40
CA THR A 398 -16.44 3.10 15.28
C THR A 398 -16.58 3.48 16.77
N SER A 399 -15.91 4.53 17.23
CA SER A 399 -16.04 5.04 18.61
C SER A 399 -17.39 5.74 18.85
N HIS A 400 -17.91 6.50 17.88
CA HIS A 400 -19.26 7.11 17.97
C HIS A 400 -20.36 6.04 18.14
N LEU A 401 -20.09 4.81 17.68
CA LEU A 401 -21.01 3.69 17.81
C LEU A 401 -20.86 2.93 19.15
N MET A 402 -19.63 2.73 19.64
CA MET A 402 -19.35 1.76 20.72
C MET A 402 -18.69 2.28 22.00
N GLN A 403 -18.31 3.57 22.10
CA GLN A 403 -17.40 4.06 23.16
C GLN A 403 -17.82 3.74 24.62
N SER A 404 -19.12 3.58 24.92
CA SER A 404 -19.60 3.19 26.26
C SER A 404 -19.51 1.70 26.56
N ILE A 405 -19.36 0.83 25.55
CA ILE A 405 -19.40 -0.64 25.73
C ILE A 405 -18.26 -1.16 26.63
N PRO A 406 -17.00 -0.69 26.51
CA PRO A 406 -15.94 -1.06 27.46
C PRO A 406 -16.29 -0.77 28.92
N GLY A 407 -17.01 0.33 29.19
CA GLY A 407 -17.46 0.71 30.52
C GLY A 407 -18.60 -0.15 31.07
N LEU A 408 -19.54 -0.53 30.19
CA LEU A 408 -20.81 -1.21 30.52
C LEU A 408 -20.67 -2.73 30.76
N HIS A 409 -19.49 -3.32 30.58
CA HIS A 409 -19.28 -4.75 30.85
C HIS A 409 -19.43 -5.10 32.33
N ASN A 410 -20.02 -6.28 32.61
CA ASN A 410 -20.19 -6.77 33.98
C ASN A 410 -18.84 -7.23 34.56
N ARG A 411 -18.21 -6.36 35.34
CA ARG A 411 -16.88 -6.57 35.92
C ARG A 411 -16.78 -7.74 36.91
N SER A 412 -17.89 -8.29 37.41
CA SER A 412 -17.85 -9.54 38.18
C SER A 412 -17.52 -10.76 37.32
N ASN A 413 -17.81 -10.70 36.01
CA ASN A 413 -17.77 -11.85 35.10
C ASN A 413 -16.78 -11.72 33.94
N VAL A 414 -16.54 -10.51 33.44
CA VAL A 414 -15.76 -10.20 32.23
C VAL A 414 -14.71 -9.14 32.57
N GLU A 415 -13.48 -9.29 32.07
CA GLU A 415 -12.34 -8.37 32.24
C GLU A 415 -11.95 -7.77 30.87
N ILE A 416 -11.89 -6.44 30.77
CA ILE A 416 -11.86 -5.73 29.49
C ILE A 416 -10.53 -5.07 29.17
N PHE A 417 -10.00 -5.40 28.00
CA PHE A 417 -8.78 -4.85 27.42
C PHE A 417 -9.09 -4.10 26.13
N CYS A 418 -8.53 -2.90 25.96
CA CYS A 418 -8.63 -2.10 24.74
C CYS A 418 -7.23 -1.87 24.16
N TYR A 419 -7.03 -2.31 22.92
CA TYR A 419 -5.76 -2.27 22.19
C TYR A 419 -5.86 -1.27 21.04
N ALA A 420 -5.31 -0.07 21.22
CA ALA A 420 -5.32 0.95 20.20
C ALA A 420 -4.21 0.70 19.17
N LEU A 421 -4.56 0.68 17.88
CA LEU A 421 -3.60 0.70 16.78
C LEU A 421 -3.24 2.13 16.34
N ASN A 422 -4.00 3.13 16.79
CA ASN A 422 -3.78 4.55 16.56
C ASN A 422 -3.24 5.28 17.80
N VAL A 423 -2.44 6.32 17.54
CA VAL A 423 -2.04 7.30 18.55
C VAL A 423 -3.24 8.03 19.15
N ASP A 424 -3.09 8.51 20.37
CA ASP A 424 -4.09 9.31 21.08
C ASP A 424 -4.30 10.69 20.42
N ASP A 425 -5.50 10.89 19.87
CA ASP A 425 -5.94 12.11 19.18
C ASP A 425 -6.45 13.22 20.12
N LYS A 426 -6.39 13.00 21.44
CA LYS A 426 -6.83 13.92 22.51
C LYS A 426 -8.34 14.20 22.54
N THR A 427 -9.14 13.45 21.81
CA THR A 427 -10.59 13.64 21.74
C THR A 427 -11.31 13.06 22.96
N THR A 428 -12.52 13.55 23.23
CA THR A 428 -13.39 13.02 24.30
C THR A 428 -13.67 11.53 24.14
N PHE A 429 -13.75 11.03 22.89
CA PHE A 429 -13.94 9.62 22.56
C PHE A 429 -12.79 8.74 23.08
N ARG A 430 -11.54 9.10 22.76
CA ARG A 430 -10.34 8.39 23.25
C ARG A 430 -10.25 8.46 24.77
N ASN A 431 -10.48 9.64 25.35
CA ASN A 431 -10.46 9.84 26.80
C ASN A 431 -11.52 8.98 27.53
N LYS A 432 -12.76 8.92 27.03
CA LYS A 432 -13.83 8.09 27.59
C LYS A 432 -13.46 6.61 27.59
N ILE A 433 -13.06 6.07 26.44
CA ILE A 433 -12.68 4.65 26.30
C ILE A 433 -11.51 4.30 27.24
N VAL A 434 -10.48 5.15 27.31
CA VAL A 434 -9.34 4.97 28.24
C VAL A 434 -9.80 4.97 29.70
N SER A 435 -10.70 5.87 30.09
CA SER A 435 -11.19 5.99 31.48
C SER A 435 -12.19 4.90 31.90
N GLU A 436 -12.90 4.29 30.93
CA GLU A 436 -13.98 3.34 31.21
C GLU A 436 -13.56 1.87 31.02
N CYS A 437 -12.59 1.56 30.16
CA CYS A 437 -12.00 0.22 30.09
C CYS A 437 -11.20 -0.09 31.38
N GLU A 438 -10.81 -1.35 31.59
CA GLU A 438 -9.94 -1.71 32.73
C GLU A 438 -8.47 -1.66 32.37
N HIS A 439 -8.12 -2.10 31.16
CA HIS A 439 -6.75 -2.17 30.67
C HIS A 439 -6.65 -1.53 29.28
N PHE A 440 -6.10 -0.32 29.19
CA PHE A 440 -5.79 0.32 27.91
C PHE A 440 -4.33 0.07 27.51
N THR A 441 -4.09 -0.37 26.27
CA THR A 441 -2.74 -0.59 25.71
C THR A 441 -2.62 0.11 24.36
N ASP A 442 -1.65 1.00 24.23
CA ASP A 442 -1.37 1.71 22.97
C ASP A 442 -0.35 0.93 22.11
N LEU A 443 -0.87 0.06 21.23
CA LEU A 443 -0.06 -0.72 20.30
C LEU A 443 0.47 0.11 19.11
N SER A 444 0.06 1.37 18.93
CA SER A 444 0.66 2.24 17.90
C SER A 444 2.15 2.49 18.17
N THR A 445 2.55 2.43 19.45
CA THR A 445 3.95 2.48 19.88
C THR A 445 4.73 1.21 19.52
N ILE A 446 4.07 0.04 19.50
CA ILE A 446 4.67 -1.28 19.22
C ILE A 446 4.53 -1.59 17.73
N ARG A 447 5.50 -1.13 16.94
CA ARG A 447 5.49 -1.30 15.47
C ARG A 447 5.60 -2.75 15.00
N CYS A 448 6.28 -3.62 15.75
CA CYS A 448 6.39 -5.04 15.42
C CYS A 448 5.07 -5.77 15.69
N ASN A 449 4.52 -6.43 14.67
CA ASN A 449 3.28 -7.21 14.82
C ASN A 449 3.45 -8.44 15.73
N ILE A 450 4.65 -9.03 15.79
CA ILE A 450 4.96 -10.17 16.66
C ILE A 450 4.99 -9.74 18.13
N GLU A 451 5.59 -8.58 18.44
CA GLU A 451 5.60 -8.02 19.80
C GLU A 451 4.20 -7.59 20.26
N ALA A 452 3.41 -6.99 19.36
CA ALA A 452 2.03 -6.61 19.63
C ALA A 452 1.15 -7.85 19.93
N ALA A 453 1.28 -8.92 19.14
CA ALA A 453 0.62 -10.20 19.41
C ALA A 453 1.13 -10.85 20.71
N ALA A 454 2.44 -10.78 21.00
CA ALA A 454 3.01 -11.31 22.24
C ALA A 454 2.48 -10.58 23.48
N LYS A 455 2.26 -9.26 23.42
CA LYS A 455 1.59 -8.51 24.50
C LYS A 455 0.17 -9.04 24.73
N ILE A 456 -0.64 -9.16 23.67
CA ILE A 456 -2.01 -9.70 23.73
C ILE A 456 -2.03 -11.13 24.30
N ASN A 457 -1.06 -11.99 23.92
CA ASN A 457 -0.96 -13.33 24.47
C ASN A 457 -0.53 -13.33 25.95
N SER A 458 0.36 -12.42 26.37
CA SER A 458 0.79 -12.27 27.76
C SER A 458 -0.33 -11.81 28.71
N ASP A 459 -1.35 -11.14 28.17
CA ASP A 459 -2.55 -10.76 28.90
C ASP A 459 -3.56 -11.92 29.08
N ASP A 460 -3.29 -13.12 28.53
CA ASP A 460 -4.16 -14.32 28.53
C ASP A 460 -5.58 -14.04 28.00
N ILE A 461 -5.69 -13.21 26.95
CA ILE A 461 -6.97 -12.87 26.31
C ILE A 461 -7.67 -14.13 25.81
N ASN A 462 -8.94 -14.29 26.16
CA ASN A 462 -9.74 -15.47 25.80
C ASN A 462 -10.48 -15.26 24.48
N ILE A 463 -10.97 -14.04 24.24
CA ILE A 463 -11.65 -13.64 22.99
C ILE A 463 -11.05 -12.32 22.51
N LEU A 464 -10.49 -12.31 21.29
CA LEU A 464 -9.93 -11.13 20.66
C LEU A 464 -10.84 -10.63 19.53
N ILE A 465 -11.29 -9.38 19.62
CA ILE A 465 -12.24 -8.77 18.69
C ILE A 465 -11.48 -7.86 17.71
N ASN A 466 -11.55 -8.21 16.42
CA ASN A 466 -11.11 -7.36 15.32
C ASN A 466 -12.23 -6.35 14.99
N MET A 467 -11.93 -5.06 15.11
CA MET A 467 -12.86 -3.98 14.82
C MET A 467 -12.47 -3.17 13.57
N ASN A 468 -11.59 -3.69 12.72
CA ASN A 468 -11.14 -2.99 11.51
C ASN A 468 -11.32 -3.79 10.22
N GLY A 469 -11.16 -5.12 10.24
CA GLY A 469 -11.17 -5.93 9.01
C GLY A 469 -10.21 -5.36 7.97
N TYR A 470 -10.73 -4.85 6.84
CA TYR A 470 -9.94 -4.21 5.78
C TYR A 470 -10.05 -2.67 5.73
N THR A 471 -10.22 -1.98 6.86
CA THR A 471 -10.17 -0.50 6.93
C THR A 471 -8.75 0.06 7.15
N LYS A 472 -8.60 1.38 7.02
CA LYS A 472 -7.34 2.11 7.17
C LYS A 472 -6.86 2.03 8.63
N GLY A 473 -5.64 1.51 8.84
CA GLY A 473 -5.04 1.36 10.18
C GLY A 473 -5.11 -0.07 10.75
N ALA A 474 -5.82 -0.99 10.08
CA ALA A 474 -5.85 -2.40 10.44
C ALA A 474 -4.44 -3.03 10.45
N ARG A 475 -4.18 -3.91 11.43
CA ARG A 475 -2.94 -4.71 11.55
C ARG A 475 -3.29 -6.20 11.65
N ASN A 476 -3.86 -6.73 10.58
CA ASN A 476 -4.39 -8.10 10.54
C ASN A 476 -3.32 -9.19 10.72
N GLU A 477 -2.05 -8.87 10.53
CA GLU A 477 -0.93 -9.74 10.90
C GLU A 477 -0.97 -10.14 12.39
N ILE A 478 -1.47 -9.26 13.28
CA ILE A 478 -1.67 -9.57 14.71
C ILE A 478 -2.68 -10.70 14.89
N PHE A 479 -3.74 -10.74 14.07
CA PHE A 479 -4.74 -11.80 14.08
C PHE A 479 -4.27 -13.06 13.36
N ALA A 480 -3.50 -12.94 12.28
CA ALA A 480 -2.89 -14.07 11.59
C ALA A 480 -1.91 -14.86 12.48
N LEU A 481 -1.24 -14.18 13.42
CA LEU A 481 -0.42 -14.78 14.48
C LEU A 481 -1.21 -15.59 15.53
N LYS A 482 -2.55 -15.48 15.56
CA LYS A 482 -3.46 -16.06 16.57
C LYS A 482 -2.94 -16.00 18.03
N PRO A 483 -2.78 -14.81 18.65
CA PRO A 483 -2.39 -14.70 20.07
C PRO A 483 -3.48 -15.14 21.06
N ALA A 484 -4.76 -15.15 20.65
CA ALA A 484 -5.90 -15.58 21.46
C ALA A 484 -6.57 -16.85 20.88
N PRO A 485 -7.18 -17.73 21.72
CA PRO A 485 -7.76 -18.99 21.27
C PRO A 485 -9.09 -18.86 20.53
N ILE A 486 -9.77 -17.72 20.66
CA ILE A 486 -10.97 -17.35 19.89
C ILE A 486 -10.76 -15.94 19.36
N GLN A 487 -10.94 -15.75 18.06
CA GLN A 487 -10.87 -14.44 17.41
C GLN A 487 -12.16 -14.18 16.64
N ALA A 488 -12.73 -12.98 16.76
CA ALA A 488 -13.99 -12.63 16.11
C ALA A 488 -13.94 -11.25 15.44
N LEU A 489 -14.63 -11.09 14.32
CA LEU A 489 -14.85 -9.80 13.66
C LEU A 489 -16.15 -9.16 14.18
N TRP A 490 -16.15 -7.84 14.43
CA TRP A 490 -17.36 -7.11 14.84
C TRP A 490 -17.33 -5.62 14.46
N LEU A 491 -18.50 -5.09 14.12
CA LEU A 491 -18.86 -3.68 13.95
C LEU A 491 -18.13 -2.90 12.85
N GLY A 492 -16.81 -2.71 12.95
CA GLY A 492 -16.06 -1.75 12.13
C GLY A 492 -15.72 -2.19 10.70
N TYR A 493 -16.13 -3.39 10.27
CA TYR A 493 -15.99 -3.85 8.89
C TYR A 493 -17.24 -4.61 8.41
N PRO A 494 -17.96 -4.11 7.38
CA PRO A 494 -19.23 -4.70 6.93
C PRO A 494 -19.03 -5.82 5.91
N GLY A 495 -18.35 -6.91 6.29
CA GLY A 495 -18.17 -8.07 5.41
C GLY A 495 -17.29 -9.18 5.99
N THR A 496 -17.16 -10.27 5.23
CA THR A 496 -16.24 -11.39 5.54
C THR A 496 -14.78 -10.94 5.56
N SER A 497 -14.00 -11.41 6.52
CA SER A 497 -12.54 -11.25 6.54
C SER A 497 -11.84 -12.18 5.54
N GLY A 498 -12.49 -13.25 5.07
CA GLY A 498 -11.88 -14.29 4.25
C GLY A 498 -10.85 -15.14 4.99
N ALA A 499 -10.66 -14.94 6.29
CA ALA A 499 -9.49 -15.41 7.03
C ALA A 499 -9.76 -16.66 7.87
N GLY A 500 -9.06 -17.76 7.57
CA GLY A 500 -9.05 -18.97 8.42
C GLY A 500 -8.45 -18.78 9.83
N TYR A 501 -7.97 -17.58 10.15
CA TYR A 501 -7.54 -17.19 11.51
C TYR A 501 -8.58 -16.39 12.29
N ILE A 502 -9.70 -15.96 11.69
CA ILE A 502 -10.86 -15.40 12.39
C ILE A 502 -11.91 -16.51 12.50
N ASP A 503 -12.34 -16.80 13.72
CA ASP A 503 -13.19 -17.96 14.01
C ASP A 503 -14.69 -17.64 13.90
N TYR A 504 -15.07 -16.38 14.21
CA TYR A 504 -16.46 -15.91 14.24
C TYR A 504 -16.64 -14.50 13.64
N ILE A 505 -17.85 -14.19 13.17
CA ILE A 505 -18.32 -12.83 12.90
C ILE A 505 -19.57 -12.56 13.75
N ILE A 506 -19.53 -11.48 14.52
CA ILE A 506 -20.66 -11.05 15.35
C ILE A 506 -21.62 -10.25 14.46
N SER A 507 -22.77 -10.86 14.15
CA SER A 507 -23.77 -10.35 13.21
C SER A 507 -25.19 -10.56 13.77
N ASP A 508 -26.22 -10.48 12.94
CA ASP A 508 -27.61 -10.82 13.26
C ASP A 508 -28.32 -11.46 12.06
N GLU A 509 -29.50 -12.05 12.30
CA GLU A 509 -30.25 -12.82 11.30
C GLU A 509 -30.77 -11.95 10.13
N ILE A 510 -30.97 -10.64 10.34
CA ILE A 510 -31.44 -9.72 9.30
C ILE A 510 -30.27 -9.30 8.39
N SER A 511 -29.13 -8.99 9.00
CA SER A 511 -27.91 -8.51 8.34
C SER A 511 -27.09 -9.64 7.71
N SER A 512 -27.25 -10.87 8.18
CA SER A 512 -26.52 -12.06 7.70
C SER A 512 -27.35 -13.33 7.90
N PRO A 513 -28.47 -13.52 7.17
CA PRO A 513 -29.30 -14.71 7.30
C PRO A 513 -28.53 -16.01 7.00
N LEU A 514 -28.95 -17.13 7.59
CA LEU A 514 -28.23 -18.42 7.51
C LEU A 514 -28.01 -18.90 6.06
N SER A 515 -28.91 -18.55 5.13
CA SER A 515 -28.80 -18.82 3.70
C SER A 515 -27.64 -18.11 2.99
N MET A 516 -26.99 -17.14 3.66
CA MET A 516 -25.80 -16.44 3.17
C MET A 516 -24.50 -16.96 3.79
N SER A 517 -24.54 -17.95 4.69
CA SER A 517 -23.36 -18.43 5.43
C SER A 517 -22.20 -18.90 4.53
N ASP A 518 -22.48 -19.53 3.38
CA ASP A 518 -21.46 -19.92 2.40
C ASP A 518 -20.66 -18.74 1.81
N ASN A 519 -21.15 -17.50 1.94
CA ASN A 519 -20.46 -16.28 1.50
C ASN A 519 -19.45 -15.74 2.54
N PHE A 520 -19.37 -16.35 3.73
CA PHE A 520 -18.44 -15.98 4.80
C PHE A 520 -17.42 -17.10 5.05
N THR A 521 -16.31 -16.78 5.72
CA THR A 521 -15.34 -17.78 6.21
C THR A 521 -15.53 -18.10 7.68
N GLU A 522 -16.06 -17.15 8.42
CA GLU A 522 -16.32 -17.15 9.84
C GLU A 522 -17.67 -17.79 10.17
N LYS A 523 -17.79 -18.31 11.39
CA LYS A 523 -19.09 -18.76 11.91
C LYS A 523 -19.90 -17.56 12.41
N PHE A 524 -21.20 -17.54 12.10
CA PHE A 524 -22.07 -16.49 12.63
C PHE A 524 -22.25 -16.63 14.15
N ALA A 525 -22.02 -15.54 14.87
CA ALA A 525 -22.36 -15.37 16.27
C ALA A 525 -23.46 -14.30 16.35
N TYR A 526 -24.73 -14.72 16.37
CA TYR A 526 -25.84 -13.78 16.33
C TYR A 526 -26.08 -13.05 17.65
N MET A 527 -26.23 -11.72 17.54
CA MET A 527 -26.88 -10.90 18.55
C MET A 527 -28.43 -11.06 18.44
N PRO A 528 -29.18 -10.97 19.55
CA PRO A 528 -30.62 -11.31 19.56
C PRO A 528 -31.55 -10.28 18.91
N TYR A 529 -31.02 -9.15 18.42
CA TYR A 529 -31.79 -8.10 17.74
C TYR A 529 -31.01 -7.59 16.52
N THR A 530 -29.91 -6.88 16.76
CA THR A 530 -28.91 -6.54 15.73
C THR A 530 -27.51 -6.52 16.32
N TYR A 531 -26.47 -6.73 15.49
CA TYR A 531 -25.07 -6.52 15.88
C TYR A 531 -24.68 -5.04 15.95
N PHE A 532 -25.46 -4.18 15.29
CA PHE A 532 -25.21 -2.76 15.18
C PHE A 532 -25.61 -2.05 16.47
N VAL A 533 -24.85 -1.04 16.87
CA VAL A 533 -25.04 -0.29 18.10
C VAL A 533 -24.66 1.17 17.86
N GLY A 534 -25.19 2.10 18.66
CA GLY A 534 -24.88 3.51 18.51
C GLY A 534 -24.98 4.27 19.82
N ASP A 535 -23.94 5.03 20.18
CA ASP A 535 -23.85 5.75 21.47
C ASP A 535 -24.71 7.03 21.53
N HIS A 536 -25.58 7.24 20.53
CA HIS A 536 -26.45 8.41 20.34
C HIS A 536 -27.24 8.83 21.59
N LYS A 537 -27.63 7.89 22.47
CA LYS A 537 -28.35 8.16 23.71
C LYS A 537 -27.52 8.98 24.72
N GLU A 538 -26.20 8.74 24.74
CA GLU A 538 -25.24 9.36 25.64
C GLU A 538 -24.50 10.53 24.95
N MET A 539 -24.23 10.43 23.63
CA MET A 539 -23.66 11.53 22.82
C MET A 539 -24.65 12.67 22.56
N PHE A 540 -25.92 12.37 22.28
CA PHE A 540 -26.93 13.34 21.84
C PHE A 540 -28.19 13.35 22.73
N PRO A 541 -28.07 13.41 24.08
CA PRO A 541 -29.23 13.40 24.97
C PRO A 541 -30.21 14.55 24.70
N HIS A 542 -29.70 15.69 24.23
CA HIS A 542 -30.48 16.87 23.86
C HIS A 542 -31.44 16.65 22.68
N LEU A 543 -31.29 15.57 21.90
CA LEU A 543 -32.20 15.21 20.81
C LEU A 543 -33.41 14.37 21.25
N LYS A 544 -33.44 13.88 22.50
CA LYS A 544 -34.58 13.12 23.06
C LYS A 544 -35.87 13.93 23.11
N LYS A 545 -35.76 15.25 23.31
CA LYS A 545 -36.87 16.21 23.32
C LYS A 545 -36.68 17.20 22.17
N ARG A 546 -37.77 17.52 21.47
CA ARG A 546 -37.80 18.55 20.41
C ARG A 546 -39.00 19.47 20.61
N TYR A 547 -38.79 20.76 20.38
CA TYR A 547 -39.82 21.79 20.48
C TYR A 547 -40.00 22.43 19.11
N SER A 548 -41.20 22.34 18.53
CA SER A 548 -41.51 22.88 17.20
C SER A 548 -42.07 24.30 17.31
N VAL A 549 -41.37 25.27 16.74
CA VAL A 549 -41.88 26.65 16.59
C VAL A 549 -43.00 26.64 15.54
N ARG A 550 -44.07 27.40 15.79
CA ARG A 550 -45.19 27.61 14.84
C ARG A 550 -45.40 29.09 14.60
N LYS A 551 -45.78 29.47 13.38
CA LYS A 551 -46.37 30.78 13.11
C LYS A 551 -47.80 30.82 13.64
N TYR A 552 -48.23 31.96 14.17
CA TYR A 552 -49.53 32.13 14.82
C TYR A 552 -50.72 32.03 13.83
N GLU A 553 -50.50 32.33 12.56
CA GLU A 553 -51.56 32.48 11.54
C GLU A 553 -51.83 31.19 10.75
N GLU A 554 -50.93 30.20 10.81
CA GLU A 554 -51.04 28.95 10.05
C GLU A 554 -51.82 27.89 10.84
N LYS A 555 -53.12 27.73 10.53
CA LYS A 555 -54.00 26.70 11.13
C LYS A 555 -53.63 25.26 10.73
N THR A 556 -52.95 25.09 9.60
CA THR A 556 -52.37 23.83 9.14
C THR A 556 -50.88 23.79 9.47
N MET A 557 -50.35 22.60 9.75
CA MET A 557 -48.91 22.41 9.94
C MET A 557 -48.19 22.53 8.58
N SER A 558 -47.75 23.73 8.21
CA SER A 558 -46.87 23.93 7.07
C SER A 558 -45.46 23.40 7.36
N GLU A 559 -44.72 23.01 6.33
CA GLU A 559 -43.49 22.21 6.47
C GLU A 559 -42.27 23.02 6.95
N ASN A 560 -42.40 24.35 7.10
CA ASN A 560 -41.31 25.26 7.48
C ASN A 560 -41.04 25.27 9.00
N PHE A 561 -40.68 24.12 9.56
CA PHE A 561 -40.41 23.95 10.99
C PHE A 561 -39.02 24.44 11.40
N ALA A 562 -38.97 25.51 12.18
CA ALA A 562 -37.85 25.71 13.11
C ALA A 562 -38.03 24.78 14.32
N VAL A 563 -36.99 24.01 14.64
CA VAL A 563 -36.96 23.07 15.76
C VAL A 563 -35.92 23.53 16.78
N ILE A 564 -36.29 23.48 18.05
CA ILE A 564 -35.40 23.74 19.18
C ILE A 564 -35.16 22.43 19.94
N ASN A 565 -33.89 22.12 20.18
CA ASN A 565 -33.44 21.02 21.04
C ASN A 565 -32.67 21.62 22.22
N CYS A 566 -32.72 20.95 23.37
CA CYS A 566 -32.07 21.41 24.60
C CYS A 566 -31.60 20.22 25.43
N GLY A 567 -30.54 20.39 26.23
CA GLY A 567 -30.05 19.32 27.12
C GLY A 567 -31.12 18.87 28.12
N ASP A 568 -31.05 17.62 28.59
CA ASP A 568 -32.05 17.03 29.50
C ASP A 568 -32.27 17.84 30.80
N ALA A 569 -31.27 18.64 31.21
CA ALA A 569 -31.31 19.54 32.37
C ALA A 569 -32.00 20.90 32.10
N ILE A 570 -32.45 21.19 30.87
CA ILE A 570 -33.17 22.42 30.53
C ILE A 570 -34.63 22.07 30.24
N ASN A 571 -35.53 22.52 31.11
CA ASN A 571 -36.97 22.43 30.86
C ASN A 571 -37.46 23.69 30.14
N LEU A 572 -37.55 23.66 28.80
CA LEU A 572 -37.99 24.82 28.03
C LEU A 572 -39.43 25.28 28.35
N ASN A 573 -40.26 24.46 29.01
CA ASN A 573 -41.58 24.91 29.46
C ASN A 573 -41.45 26.07 30.46
N GLU A 574 -40.52 26.01 31.41
CA GLU A 574 -40.28 27.09 32.39
C GLU A 574 -39.84 28.41 31.72
N TYR A 575 -39.20 28.33 30.55
CA TYR A 575 -38.78 29.49 29.76
C TYR A 575 -39.89 30.05 28.86
N PHE A 576 -40.87 29.22 28.47
CA PHE A 576 -42.00 29.63 27.62
C PHE A 576 -43.30 29.93 28.38
N GLU A 577 -43.48 29.43 29.61
CA GLU A 577 -44.58 29.82 30.51
C GLU A 577 -44.53 31.32 30.86
N TYR A 578 -43.33 31.93 30.83
CA TYR A 578 -43.14 33.38 30.95
C TYR A 578 -43.38 34.17 29.65
N ALA A 579 -44.01 33.56 28.65
CA ALA A 579 -44.66 34.25 27.54
C ALA A 579 -46.20 34.24 27.72
N PRO A 580 -46.76 34.97 28.71
CA PRO A 580 -48.20 35.22 28.74
C PRO A 580 -48.60 35.93 27.43
N GLN A 581 -49.86 35.73 27.03
CA GLN A 581 -50.43 36.26 25.80
C GLN A 581 -50.00 37.71 25.55
N ALA A 582 -49.07 37.92 24.62
CA ALA A 582 -48.62 39.25 24.25
C ALA A 582 -49.81 39.98 23.62
N GLU A 583 -50.38 40.94 24.37
CA GLU A 583 -51.60 41.63 23.99
C GLU A 583 -51.52 42.20 22.56
N GLN A 584 -52.66 42.21 21.89
CA GLN A 584 -52.80 42.74 20.53
C GLN A 584 -52.39 44.22 20.47
N ARG A 585 -51.13 44.48 20.13
CA ARG A 585 -50.64 45.79 19.72
C ARG A 585 -50.26 45.72 18.24
N PRO A 586 -50.77 46.62 17.38
CA PRO A 586 -50.34 46.70 15.99
C PRO A 586 -48.83 46.88 15.87
N LEU A 587 -48.25 46.54 14.72
CA LEU A 587 -46.84 46.83 14.41
C LEU A 587 -46.62 48.35 14.24
N GLY A 588 -46.52 49.05 15.37
CA GLY A 588 -46.27 50.48 15.47
C GLY A 588 -45.91 50.86 16.91
N ALA A 589 -44.72 51.45 17.09
CA ALA A 589 -44.20 52.02 18.33
C ALA A 589 -44.07 51.08 19.56
N CYS A 590 -42.99 50.29 19.59
CA CYS A 590 -42.40 49.82 20.85
C CYS A 590 -40.85 49.79 20.80
N LEU A 591 -40.23 50.90 20.39
CA LEU A 591 -38.79 51.14 20.58
C LEU A 591 -38.50 51.43 22.08
N GLY A 592 -38.52 50.39 22.92
CA GLY A 592 -38.54 50.55 24.38
C GLY A 592 -37.88 49.41 25.16
N ARG A 593 -36.54 49.50 25.31
CA ARG A 593 -35.67 48.83 26.30
C ARG A 593 -36.30 47.72 27.18
N SER A 594 -36.01 46.46 26.86
CA SER A 594 -35.94 45.38 27.87
C SER A 594 -34.51 44.82 27.92
N SER A 595 -34.04 44.44 29.11
CA SER A 595 -32.68 43.92 29.31
C SER A 595 -32.52 42.45 28.90
N LEU A 596 -33.61 41.67 28.93
CA LEU A 596 -33.59 40.22 28.66
C LEU A 596 -33.16 39.86 27.23
N CYS A 597 -33.51 40.67 26.23
CA CYS A 597 -33.13 40.39 24.84
C CYS A 597 -31.62 40.45 24.59
N ARG A 598 -30.82 41.14 25.45
CA ARG A 598 -29.37 41.17 25.29
C ARG A 598 -28.74 39.82 25.64
N GLY A 599 -29.03 39.25 26.81
CA GLY A 599 -28.42 37.97 27.24
C GLY A 599 -28.65 36.83 26.23
N ALA A 600 -29.86 36.73 25.66
CA ALA A 600 -30.17 35.76 24.61
C ALA A 600 -29.38 36.01 23.31
N GLN A 601 -29.28 37.27 22.86
CA GLN A 601 -28.48 37.63 21.68
C GLN A 601 -26.97 37.49 21.90
N GLU A 602 -26.48 37.71 23.11
CA GLU A 602 -25.07 37.54 23.49
C GLU A 602 -24.68 36.05 23.42
N CYS A 603 -25.47 35.17 24.06
CA CYS A 603 -25.29 33.71 23.98
C CYS A 603 -25.34 33.20 22.53
N LEU A 604 -26.36 33.58 21.75
CA LEU A 604 -26.46 33.20 20.33
C LEU A 604 -25.28 33.71 19.49
N ARG A 605 -24.72 34.89 19.81
CA ARG A 605 -23.52 35.42 19.13
C ARG A 605 -22.23 34.75 19.56
N THR A 606 -22.13 34.20 20.77
CA THR A 606 -20.98 33.38 21.17
C THR A 606 -21.02 32.01 20.51
N THR A 607 -22.14 31.27 20.58
CA THR A 607 -22.21 29.89 20.07
C THR A 607 -22.00 29.82 18.55
N VAL A 608 -22.64 30.72 17.80
CA VAL A 608 -22.47 30.80 16.33
C VAL A 608 -21.04 31.24 15.94
N ARG A 609 -20.29 31.91 16.83
CA ARG A 609 -18.87 32.25 16.60
C ARG A 609 -17.89 31.14 17.00
N SER A 610 -18.26 30.21 17.88
CA SER A 610 -17.42 29.05 18.19
C SER A 610 -17.50 27.94 17.14
N GLU A 611 -18.68 27.71 16.55
CA GLU A 611 -18.86 26.60 15.60
C GLU A 611 -18.36 26.94 14.18
N CYS A 612 -18.50 28.19 13.74
CA CYS A 612 -17.97 28.68 12.45
C CYS A 612 -16.44 28.94 12.43
N ARG A 613 -15.64 28.19 13.21
CA ARG A 613 -14.17 28.28 13.21
C ARG A 613 -13.41 26.94 13.14
N CYS A 614 -14.11 25.83 12.93
CA CYS A 614 -13.49 24.50 12.86
C CYS A 614 -13.36 23.89 11.46
N ASN A 615 -13.77 24.58 10.39
CA ASN A 615 -13.73 24.07 9.00
C ASN A 615 -13.31 25.15 7.99
N GLU A 616 -12.09 25.68 8.11
CA GLU A 616 -11.38 26.31 6.97
C GLU A 616 -9.87 26.35 7.23
N ALA A 617 -9.18 25.27 6.83
CA ALA A 617 -7.72 25.10 6.95
C ALA A 617 -7.09 24.69 5.61
N THR A 618 -7.51 25.36 4.52
CA THR A 618 -7.00 25.18 3.16
C THR A 618 -5.60 25.78 3.03
N VAL A 619 -4.57 24.95 3.21
CA VAL A 619 -3.16 25.37 3.06
C VAL A 619 -2.85 25.65 1.59
N SER A 620 -2.62 26.93 1.27
CA SER A 620 -2.12 27.41 -0.03
C SER A 620 -1.04 28.48 0.21
N PRO A 621 0.04 28.55 -0.60
CA PRO A 621 1.30 29.12 -0.12
C PRO A 621 1.41 30.64 -0.27
N HIS A 622 1.82 31.31 0.82
CA HIS A 622 2.25 32.70 0.76
C HIS A 622 3.56 32.86 -0.03
N ARG A 623 3.49 33.63 -1.12
CA ARG A 623 4.65 34.33 -1.66
C ARG A 623 4.91 35.62 -0.87
N HIS A 624 6.18 36.01 -0.89
CA HIS A 624 6.78 37.32 -0.57
C HIS A 624 5.83 38.48 -0.20
N LEU A 625 6.16 39.12 0.92
CA LEU A 625 6.09 40.58 1.06
C LEU A 625 7.48 41.10 1.39
N GLU A 626 7.76 42.34 0.99
CA GLU A 626 9.05 43.00 1.10
C GLU A 626 9.15 43.84 2.39
N ASN A 627 10.36 44.02 2.94
CA ASN A 627 10.59 44.94 4.05
C ASN A 627 10.66 46.39 3.55
N PRO A 628 9.99 47.33 4.24
CA PRO A 628 10.43 48.73 4.28
C PRO A 628 11.46 48.88 5.43
N GLY A 629 12.75 48.75 5.12
CA GLY A 629 13.85 48.85 6.08
C GLY A 629 15.18 48.40 5.50
#